data_AF-A0A267FZN7-F1
#
_entry.id   AF-A0A267FZN7-F1
#
_cell.length_a   1.000
_cell.length_b   1.000
_cell.length_c   1.000
_cell.angle_alpha   90.00
_cell.angle_beta   90.00
_cell.angle_gamma   90.00
#
_symmetry.space_group_name_H-M   'P 1'
#
loop_
_entity.id
_entity.type
_entity.pdbx_description
1 polymer ?
#
loop_
_entity_poly.entity_id
_entity_poly.type
_entity_poly.pdbx_seq_one_letter_code
_entity_poly.pdbx_strand_id
1 'polypeptide(L)'
;PAHVRAAFKCVGSPAGLRSAGSPAVQQLLQAALQRPTDSARVPPVPGLRHRPAARGGEAALSRTHRGLHTQRVEIEVSQATCFPDMATRREVAKLRVRCPNCDAGCSVQLEWARMDQHVQQSCDWHSLRCEQCKELILKKDMQRHTSSECRHRKETCDLCSQLVTHSEMETSHRNLQSDVCCPRFSARCPHCSERSTPMDRRGYVAHLSECPERPVECKYSHLGCRAMVRRSDLERHYRESVDSHLELMDSKLKHTAIAQQSPAAAVPQSSVGAAHSAPTAADGREVADVKRRVGSVFEQFKKLQVNVANWAHSTMELEQLADRFGGVSQLRTLLSGLDERTRSVEQLQQQVQQLQQQVQQLQQPRA
;
A
#
# COMPACT_ATOMS: atom_id res chain seq x y z
N PRO A 1 -9.82 40.96 -65.69
CA PRO A 1 -10.73 41.29 -64.57
C PRO A 1 -11.20 39.98 -63.89
N ALA A 2 -10.40 39.30 -63.05
CA ALA A 2 -9.73 39.70 -61.79
C ALA A 2 -10.47 38.98 -60.63
N HIS A 3 -9.86 38.23 -59.69
CA HIS A 3 -8.47 37.87 -59.42
C HIS A 3 -8.45 36.67 -58.40
N VAL A 4 -7.57 35.68 -58.64
CA VAL A 4 -6.69 34.94 -57.67
C VAL A 4 -7.32 33.86 -56.74
N ARG A 5 -7.14 32.54 -56.94
CA ARG A 5 -5.96 31.62 -56.74
C ARG A 5 -5.40 31.63 -55.31
N ALA A 6 -4.93 30.58 -54.63
CA ALA A 6 -4.82 29.12 -54.76
C ALA A 6 -4.12 28.61 -53.47
N ALA A 7 -4.28 27.34 -53.07
CA ALA A 7 -3.27 26.52 -52.34
C ALA A 7 -3.91 25.14 -52.02
N PHE A 8 -3.50 23.99 -52.59
CA PHE A 8 -2.25 23.19 -52.50
C PHE A 8 -2.02 22.41 -51.19
N LYS A 9 -1.78 21.11 -51.41
CA LYS A 9 -1.34 20.00 -50.53
C LYS A 9 -0.34 20.38 -49.44
N CYS A 10 -0.35 19.62 -48.33
CA CYS A 10 0.88 19.07 -47.75
C CYS A 10 0.65 17.80 -46.90
N VAL A 11 1.52 16.83 -47.18
CA VAL A 11 1.87 15.63 -46.39
C VAL A 11 2.85 16.05 -45.29
N GLY A 12 2.87 15.35 -44.15
CA GLY A 12 4.03 15.38 -43.25
C GLY A 12 3.73 15.06 -41.78
N SER A 13 3.97 13.82 -41.38
CA SER A 13 4.30 13.46 -39.98
C SER A 13 5.74 13.92 -39.67
N PRO A 14 6.13 14.16 -38.39
CA PRO A 14 6.85 13.09 -37.68
C PRO A 14 6.72 13.05 -36.15
N ALA A 15 6.95 11.83 -35.62
CA ALA A 15 7.70 11.45 -34.41
C ALA A 15 7.67 12.31 -33.12
N GLY A 16 7.13 11.70 -32.06
CA GLY A 16 7.90 11.31 -30.88
C GLY A 16 8.34 12.39 -29.89
N LEU A 17 7.64 12.49 -28.76
CA LEU A 17 8.21 12.82 -27.45
C LEU A 17 7.40 12.12 -26.34
N ARG A 18 8.01 11.06 -25.80
CA ARG A 18 7.72 10.55 -24.46
C ARG A 18 8.33 11.53 -23.47
N SER A 19 7.56 12.01 -22.49
CA SER A 19 8.02 12.10 -21.10
C SER A 19 6.96 12.75 -20.20
N ALA A 20 6.82 12.12 -19.03
CA ALA A 20 6.50 12.73 -17.75
C ALA A 20 5.10 13.33 -17.59
N GLY A 21 4.28 12.60 -16.83
CA GLY A 21 3.08 13.12 -16.20
C GLY A 21 3.41 14.37 -15.41
N SER A 22 2.81 15.47 -15.81
CA SER A 22 2.68 16.65 -14.96
C SER A 22 1.32 16.56 -14.28
N PRO A 23 1.24 16.64 -12.94
CA PRO A 23 -0.03 16.62 -12.19
C PRO A 23 -1.00 17.74 -12.62
N ALA A 24 -0.53 18.72 -13.39
CA ALA A 24 -1.32 19.77 -14.02
C ALA A 24 -2.35 19.25 -15.06
N VAL A 25 -2.04 18.19 -15.81
CA VAL A 25 -2.99 17.64 -16.81
C VAL A 25 -4.13 16.88 -16.14
N GLN A 26 -3.86 16.27 -14.99
CA GLN A 26 -4.87 15.55 -14.21
C GLN A 26 -5.78 16.51 -13.43
N GLN A 27 -5.26 17.66 -12.98
CA GLN A 27 -6.07 18.75 -12.42
C GLN A 27 -6.97 19.42 -13.47
N LEU A 28 -6.50 19.61 -14.71
CA LEU A 28 -7.31 20.18 -15.79
C LEU A 28 -8.46 19.26 -16.24
N LEU A 29 -8.26 17.94 -16.19
CA LEU A 29 -9.32 16.97 -16.52
C LEU A 29 -10.36 16.81 -15.40
N GLN A 30 -9.98 17.05 -14.14
CA GLN A 30 -10.91 17.12 -13.00
C GLN A 30 -11.69 18.44 -12.99
N ALA A 31 -11.08 19.55 -13.41
CA ALA A 31 -11.74 20.86 -13.56
C ALA A 31 -12.76 20.90 -14.72
N ALA A 32 -12.62 20.04 -15.75
CA ALA A 32 -13.57 19.96 -16.86
C ALA A 32 -14.85 19.16 -16.55
N LEU A 33 -14.85 18.34 -15.49
CA LEU A 33 -16.02 17.56 -15.05
C LEU A 33 -16.84 18.21 -13.93
N GLN A 34 -16.29 19.24 -13.29
CA GLN A 34 -17.06 20.12 -12.41
C GLN A 34 -17.36 21.36 -13.22
N ARG A 35 -18.61 21.55 -13.64
CA ARG A 35 -19.08 22.76 -14.34
C ARG A 35 -18.43 24.03 -13.76
N PRO A 36 -17.79 24.86 -14.62
CA PRO A 36 -17.80 26.31 -14.43
C PRO A 36 -18.31 26.93 -15.75
N THR A 37 -19.32 27.80 -15.82
CA THR A 37 -19.24 29.21 -15.41
C THR A 37 -17.83 29.77 -15.54
N ASP A 38 -17.37 30.07 -16.76
CA ASP A 38 -17.09 31.47 -17.12
C ASP A 38 -16.64 31.71 -18.57
N SER A 39 -16.79 32.97 -18.97
CA SER A 39 -16.65 33.60 -20.29
C SER A 39 -15.45 33.19 -21.17
N ALA A 40 -15.74 32.77 -22.41
CA ALA A 40 -14.83 32.90 -23.55
C ALA A 40 -15.23 34.13 -24.39
N ARG A 41 -14.27 35.05 -24.55
CA ARG A 41 -14.40 36.39 -25.14
C ARG A 41 -14.53 36.30 -26.67
N VAL A 42 -15.67 36.74 -27.21
CA VAL A 42 -15.87 36.97 -28.66
C VAL A 42 -15.87 38.49 -28.91
N PRO A 43 -15.20 39.01 -29.95
CA PRO A 43 -15.13 40.46 -30.19
C PRO A 43 -16.51 41.04 -30.55
N PRO A 44 -16.78 42.32 -30.20
CA PRO A 44 -18.11 42.90 -30.35
C PRO A 44 -18.41 43.26 -31.80
N VAL A 45 -19.55 42.80 -32.31
CA VAL A 45 -20.19 43.36 -33.51
C VAL A 45 -21.09 44.51 -33.03
N PRO A 46 -20.96 45.74 -33.57
CA PRO A 46 -21.67 46.89 -33.03
C PRO A 46 -23.13 46.92 -33.48
N GLY A 47 -24.03 47.04 -32.50
CA GLY A 47 -25.44 47.39 -32.71
C GLY A 47 -26.41 46.26 -32.39
N LEU A 48 -26.79 46.11 -31.12
CA LEU A 48 -28.06 45.52 -30.67
C LEU A 48 -28.25 45.79 -29.17
N ARG A 49 -29.49 46.11 -28.79
CA ARG A 49 -29.90 46.47 -27.41
C ARG A 49 -29.61 45.32 -26.44
N HIS A 50 -29.12 45.65 -25.25
CA HIS A 50 -28.77 44.70 -24.19
C HIS A 50 -30.00 43.86 -23.77
N ARG A 51 -29.92 42.53 -23.94
CA ARG A 51 -30.86 41.55 -23.36
C ARG A 51 -30.05 40.53 -22.54
N PRO A 52 -30.07 40.61 -21.20
CA PRO A 52 -29.28 39.71 -20.37
C PRO A 52 -29.91 38.32 -20.30
N ALA A 53 -29.07 37.28 -20.34
CA ALA A 53 -29.48 35.90 -20.11
C ALA A 53 -29.61 35.65 -18.60
N ALA A 54 -30.80 35.25 -18.14
CA ALA A 54 -31.02 34.91 -16.74
C ALA A 54 -30.39 33.55 -16.40
N ARG A 55 -29.12 33.55 -15.97
CA ARG A 55 -28.51 32.43 -15.22
C ARG A 55 -27.46 32.94 -14.24
N GLY A 56 -27.61 32.51 -12.98
CA GLY A 56 -26.56 32.34 -11.98
C GLY A 56 -25.84 33.61 -11.57
N GLY A 57 -26.02 34.05 -10.33
CA GLY A 57 -25.51 35.32 -9.82
C GLY A 57 -24.02 35.52 -10.09
N GLU A 58 -23.71 36.64 -10.74
CA GLU A 58 -22.55 37.50 -10.49
C GLU A 58 -22.77 38.83 -11.24
N ALA A 59 -22.34 39.93 -10.62
CA ALA A 59 -22.64 41.29 -11.05
C ALA A 59 -22.04 41.62 -12.43
N ALA A 60 -22.89 41.72 -13.46
CA ALA A 60 -22.46 42.12 -14.79
C ALA A 60 -22.40 43.66 -14.93
N LEU A 61 -21.20 44.23 -14.84
CA LEU A 61 -20.93 45.64 -15.14
C LEU A 61 -20.82 45.86 -16.66
N SER A 62 -21.77 46.56 -17.27
CA SER A 62 -21.63 47.06 -18.64
C SER A 62 -21.00 48.46 -18.67
N ARG A 63 -19.87 48.62 -19.39
CA ARG A 63 -19.27 49.91 -19.75
C ARG A 63 -19.76 50.32 -21.14
N THR A 64 -20.53 51.38 -21.24
CA THR A 64 -20.76 52.11 -22.49
C THR A 64 -19.86 53.34 -22.51
N HIS A 65 -18.94 53.41 -23.49
CA HIS A 65 -18.14 54.60 -23.73
C HIS A 65 -18.74 55.36 -24.92
N ARG A 66 -19.33 56.53 -24.65
CA ARG A 66 -19.19 57.75 -25.47
C ARG A 66 -19.90 58.92 -24.79
N GLY A 67 -19.08 59.90 -24.39
CA GLY A 67 -19.39 61.33 -24.38
C GLY A 67 -20.60 61.81 -23.57
N LEU A 68 -20.29 62.48 -22.46
CA LEU A 68 -21.08 63.49 -21.75
C LEU A 68 -22.22 62.95 -20.85
N HIS A 69 -21.97 63.05 -19.53
CA HIS A 69 -22.89 62.85 -18.42
C HIS A 69 -23.72 61.56 -18.43
N THR A 70 -23.10 60.42 -18.14
CA THR A 70 -23.84 59.23 -17.68
C THR A 70 -23.93 59.25 -16.16
N GLN A 71 -25.06 59.71 -15.62
CA GLN A 71 -25.47 59.31 -14.27
C GLN A 71 -25.44 57.77 -14.24
N ARG A 72 -24.63 57.22 -13.35
CA ARG A 72 -24.50 55.78 -13.16
C ARG A 72 -25.78 55.32 -12.45
N VAL A 73 -26.80 54.99 -13.22
CA VAL A 73 -28.00 54.35 -12.66
C VAL A 73 -27.59 52.92 -12.32
N GLU A 74 -27.37 52.65 -11.04
CA GLU A 74 -27.22 51.30 -10.53
C GLU A 74 -28.59 50.63 -10.60
N ILE A 75 -28.83 49.90 -11.68
CA ILE A 75 -30.04 49.09 -11.84
C ILE A 75 -29.79 47.80 -11.08
N GLU A 76 -30.35 47.70 -9.87
CA GLU A 76 -30.40 46.46 -9.11
C GLU A 76 -31.31 45.46 -9.83
N VAL A 77 -30.71 44.51 -10.53
CA VAL A 77 -31.43 43.42 -11.21
C VAL A 77 -31.64 42.28 -10.21
N SER A 78 -32.84 42.16 -9.66
CA SER A 78 -33.21 41.08 -8.75
C SER A 78 -33.82 39.89 -9.50
N GLN A 79 -33.55 38.66 -9.04
CA GLN A 79 -34.07 37.44 -9.69
C GLN A 79 -35.62 37.38 -9.69
N ALA A 80 -36.26 38.03 -8.70
CA ALA A 80 -37.72 38.13 -8.59
C ALA A 80 -38.35 39.04 -9.65
N THR A 81 -37.59 39.96 -10.25
CA THR A 81 -38.07 40.88 -11.31
C THR A 81 -37.64 40.44 -12.71
N CYS A 82 -36.85 39.38 -12.82
CA CYS A 82 -36.36 38.83 -14.08
C CYS A 82 -37.33 37.79 -14.64
N PHE A 83 -38.08 38.16 -15.67
CA PHE A 83 -38.92 37.21 -16.40
C PHE A 83 -38.10 36.45 -17.44
N PRO A 84 -38.21 35.10 -17.51
CA PRO A 84 -37.50 34.31 -18.50
C PRO A 84 -38.03 34.61 -19.92
N ASP A 85 -37.18 35.18 -20.76
CA ASP A 85 -37.50 35.48 -22.15
C ASP A 85 -37.59 34.20 -23.00
N MET A 86 -38.82 33.69 -23.11
CA MET A 86 -39.12 32.48 -23.88
C MET A 86 -38.96 32.69 -25.39
N ALA A 87 -39.14 33.91 -25.90
CA ALA A 87 -38.97 34.20 -27.32
C ALA A 87 -37.48 34.10 -27.69
N THR A 88 -36.60 34.76 -26.93
CA THR A 88 -35.15 34.66 -27.13
C THR A 88 -34.66 33.22 -26.92
N ARG A 89 -35.19 32.48 -25.92
CA ARG A 89 -34.86 31.05 -25.75
C ARG A 89 -35.24 30.20 -26.97
N ARG A 90 -36.40 30.43 -27.60
CA ARG A 90 -36.81 29.71 -28.81
C ARG A 90 -35.92 30.02 -30.01
N GLU A 91 -35.47 31.26 -30.16
CA GLU A 91 -34.55 31.63 -31.23
C GLU A 91 -33.15 31.05 -31.01
N VAL A 92 -32.64 31.09 -29.79
CA VAL A 92 -31.36 30.45 -29.42
C VAL A 92 -31.41 28.94 -29.64
N ALA A 93 -32.53 28.30 -29.30
CA ALA A 93 -32.75 26.86 -29.49
C ALA A 93 -32.60 26.41 -30.95
N LYS A 94 -32.93 27.28 -31.93
CA LYS A 94 -32.83 27.00 -33.37
C LYS A 94 -31.43 27.25 -33.95
N LEU A 95 -30.53 27.89 -33.19
CA LEU A 95 -29.18 28.19 -33.68
C LEU A 95 -28.40 26.90 -33.93
N ARG A 96 -27.75 26.81 -35.11
CA ARG A 96 -26.91 25.67 -35.46
C ARG A 96 -25.50 25.87 -34.94
N VAL A 97 -25.14 25.11 -33.91
CA VAL A 97 -23.83 25.18 -33.23
C VAL A 97 -23.02 23.91 -33.48
N ARG A 98 -21.68 24.00 -33.37
CA ARG A 98 -20.79 22.83 -33.43
C ARG A 98 -20.79 22.10 -32.10
N CYS A 99 -20.60 20.78 -32.14
CA CYS A 99 -20.42 19.97 -30.95
C CYS A 99 -19.24 20.49 -30.09
N PRO A 100 -19.36 20.57 -28.76
CA PRO A 100 -18.24 20.92 -27.86
C PRO A 100 -17.04 19.98 -28.01
N ASN A 101 -17.26 18.73 -28.42
CA ASN A 101 -16.22 17.73 -28.65
C ASN A 101 -15.58 17.87 -30.05
N CYS A 102 -15.67 19.04 -30.69
CA CYS A 102 -15.05 19.26 -32.00
C CYS A 102 -13.53 19.11 -31.94
N ASP A 103 -12.90 19.51 -30.85
CA ASP A 103 -11.45 19.38 -30.64
C ASP A 103 -11.03 17.92 -30.48
N ALA A 104 -11.93 17.07 -29.98
CA ALA A 104 -11.71 15.63 -29.93
C ALA A 104 -11.91 14.94 -31.28
N GLY A 105 -12.66 15.55 -32.22
CA GLY A 105 -12.90 15.01 -33.57
C GLY A 105 -14.36 14.99 -34.03
N CYS A 106 -15.30 15.51 -33.25
CA CYS A 106 -16.71 15.56 -33.65
C CYS A 106 -17.00 16.70 -34.64
N SER A 107 -17.43 16.38 -35.86
CA SER A 107 -17.76 17.37 -36.91
C SER A 107 -19.24 17.76 -36.96
N VAL A 108 -20.07 17.26 -36.04
CA VAL A 108 -21.53 17.45 -36.09
C VAL A 108 -21.93 18.89 -35.76
N GLN A 109 -22.81 19.45 -36.59
CA GLN A 109 -23.42 20.76 -36.38
C GLN A 109 -24.95 20.67 -36.46
N LEU A 110 -25.63 21.03 -35.37
CA LEU A 110 -27.08 20.86 -35.21
C LEU A 110 -27.68 21.96 -34.33
N GLU A 111 -29.00 22.03 -34.29
CA GLU A 111 -29.75 22.98 -33.46
C GLU A 111 -29.38 22.85 -31.98
N TRP A 112 -29.14 23.97 -31.30
CA TRP A 112 -28.78 24.01 -29.87
C TRP A 112 -29.72 23.17 -29.01
N ALA A 113 -31.03 23.18 -29.30
CA ALA A 113 -32.04 22.37 -28.61
C ALA A 113 -31.75 20.85 -28.60
N ARG A 114 -31.04 20.34 -29.62
CA ARG A 114 -30.72 18.91 -29.78
C ARG A 114 -29.28 18.59 -29.38
N MET A 115 -28.50 19.57 -28.91
CA MET A 115 -27.09 19.40 -28.56
C MET A 115 -26.90 18.45 -27.39
N ASP A 116 -27.66 18.63 -26.31
CA ASP A 116 -27.59 17.75 -25.15
C ASP A 116 -27.90 16.29 -25.52
N GLN A 117 -28.91 16.08 -26.37
CA GLN A 117 -29.26 14.75 -26.86
C GLN A 117 -28.12 14.14 -27.69
N HIS A 118 -27.49 14.91 -28.59
CA HIS A 118 -26.35 14.44 -29.36
C HIS A 118 -25.19 14.03 -28.45
N VAL A 119 -24.77 14.90 -27.53
CA VAL A 119 -23.62 14.65 -26.63
C VAL A 119 -23.86 13.38 -25.81
N GLN A 120 -25.06 13.20 -25.27
CA GLN A 120 -25.38 12.05 -24.41
C GLN A 120 -25.57 10.74 -25.20
N GLN A 121 -26.25 10.79 -26.36
CA GLN A 121 -26.75 9.59 -27.03
C GLN A 121 -25.98 9.19 -28.29
N SER A 122 -25.46 10.14 -29.07
CA SER A 122 -24.90 9.84 -30.40
C SER A 122 -23.48 10.34 -30.64
N CYS A 123 -22.90 11.12 -29.73
CA CYS A 123 -21.54 11.61 -29.88
C CYS A 123 -20.52 10.52 -29.52
N ASP A 124 -19.89 9.94 -30.55
CA ASP A 124 -18.82 8.95 -30.41
C ASP A 124 -17.57 9.48 -29.71
N TRP A 125 -17.38 10.80 -29.76
CA TRP A 125 -16.26 11.53 -29.17
C TRP A 125 -16.56 12.05 -27.76
N HIS A 126 -17.73 11.72 -27.21
CA HIS A 126 -18.03 12.03 -25.82
C HIS A 126 -17.28 11.08 -24.90
N SER A 127 -16.54 11.63 -23.93
CA SER A 127 -15.81 10.85 -22.94
C SER A 127 -16.73 10.40 -21.81
N LEU A 128 -16.80 9.09 -21.61
CA LEU A 128 -17.53 8.43 -20.53
C LEU A 128 -16.55 7.86 -19.50
N ARG A 129 -16.98 7.79 -18.24
CA ARG A 129 -16.17 7.19 -17.18
C ARG A 129 -16.36 5.67 -17.18
N CYS A 130 -15.28 4.90 -17.27
CA CYS A 130 -15.34 3.45 -17.13
C CYS A 130 -15.76 3.06 -15.70
N GLU A 131 -16.68 2.12 -15.55
CA GLU A 131 -17.15 1.67 -14.23
C GLU A 131 -16.09 0.90 -13.43
N GLN A 132 -15.17 0.22 -14.12
CA GLN A 132 -14.15 -0.64 -13.49
C GLN A 132 -12.89 0.15 -13.13
N CYS A 133 -12.27 0.85 -14.09
CA CYS A 133 -11.03 1.60 -13.85
C CYS A 133 -11.23 3.09 -13.53
N LYS A 134 -12.46 3.63 -13.67
CA LYS A 134 -12.79 5.05 -13.45
C LYS A 134 -12.08 6.03 -14.38
N GLU A 135 -11.39 5.57 -15.43
CA GLU A 135 -10.77 6.43 -16.44
C GLU A 135 -11.81 6.99 -17.41
N LEU A 136 -11.51 8.15 -18.00
CA LEU A 136 -12.33 8.77 -19.04
C LEU A 136 -11.95 8.20 -20.41
N ILE A 137 -12.88 7.52 -21.05
CA ILE A 137 -12.70 6.83 -22.32
C ILE A 137 -13.74 7.34 -23.31
N LEU A 138 -13.34 7.57 -24.57
CA LEU A 138 -14.28 7.97 -25.62
C LEU A 138 -15.34 6.88 -25.82
N LYS A 139 -16.59 7.29 -26.07
CA LYS A 139 -17.72 6.38 -26.26
C LYS A 139 -17.43 5.30 -27.33
N LYS A 140 -16.81 5.67 -28.45
CA LYS A 140 -16.41 4.72 -29.51
C LYS A 140 -15.40 3.65 -29.05
N ASP A 141 -14.56 3.98 -28.08
CA ASP A 141 -13.47 3.12 -27.59
C ASP A 141 -13.89 2.34 -26.34
N MET A 142 -15.01 2.68 -25.71
CA MET A 142 -15.46 2.08 -24.44
C MET A 142 -15.62 0.56 -24.51
N GLN A 143 -16.16 0.03 -25.62
CA GLN A 143 -16.32 -1.41 -25.80
C GLN A 143 -14.97 -2.14 -25.95
N ARG A 144 -14.04 -1.56 -26.71
CA ARG A 144 -12.67 -2.08 -26.87
C ARG A 144 -11.90 -2.02 -25.56
N HIS A 145 -12.02 -0.91 -24.83
CA HIS A 145 -11.43 -0.73 -23.52
C HIS A 145 -11.93 -1.81 -22.55
N THR A 146 -13.24 -1.96 -22.40
CA THR A 146 -13.83 -2.89 -21.41
C THR A 146 -13.49 -4.35 -21.71
N SER A 147 -13.36 -4.72 -23.00
CA SER A 147 -13.04 -6.08 -23.42
C SER A 147 -11.54 -6.42 -23.38
N SER A 148 -10.65 -5.48 -23.67
CA SER A 148 -9.23 -5.80 -23.94
C SER A 148 -8.19 -4.93 -23.25
N GLU A 149 -8.49 -3.66 -22.97
CA GLU A 149 -7.48 -2.71 -22.45
C GLU A 149 -7.66 -2.40 -20.96
N CYS A 150 -8.88 -2.57 -20.44
CA CYS A 150 -9.20 -2.28 -19.05
C CYS A 150 -8.45 -3.26 -18.15
N ARG A 151 -7.52 -2.74 -17.35
CA ARG A 151 -6.74 -3.52 -16.38
C ARG A 151 -7.61 -4.12 -15.27
N HIS A 152 -8.73 -3.47 -14.99
CA HIS A 152 -9.71 -3.87 -13.99
C HIS A 152 -10.87 -4.66 -14.61
N ARG A 153 -10.75 -5.12 -15.86
CA ARG A 153 -11.76 -6.03 -16.43
C ARG A 153 -11.84 -7.30 -15.57
N LYS A 154 -13.05 -7.82 -15.42
CA LYS A 154 -13.27 -9.08 -14.74
C LYS A 154 -13.24 -10.20 -15.79
N GLU A 155 -12.39 -11.18 -15.57
CA GLU A 155 -12.24 -12.35 -16.42
C GLU A 155 -12.38 -13.62 -15.60
N THR A 156 -12.85 -14.68 -16.24
CA THR A 156 -13.04 -15.97 -15.56
C THR A 156 -11.75 -16.76 -15.64
N CYS A 157 -11.33 -17.34 -14.51
CA CYS A 157 -10.16 -18.21 -14.48
C CYS A 157 -10.48 -19.53 -15.17
N ASP A 158 -9.66 -19.95 -16.14
CA ASP A 158 -9.88 -21.22 -16.86
C ASP A 158 -9.77 -22.47 -15.96
N LEU A 159 -9.08 -22.35 -14.81
CA LEU A 159 -8.82 -23.47 -13.92
C LEU A 159 -9.94 -23.65 -12.89
N CYS A 160 -10.33 -22.59 -12.19
CA CYS A 160 -11.33 -22.65 -11.11
C CYS A 160 -12.67 -22.00 -11.45
N SER A 161 -12.80 -21.41 -12.64
CA SER A 161 -13.99 -20.71 -13.13
C SER A 161 -14.44 -19.52 -12.28
N GLN A 162 -13.60 -19.04 -11.35
CA GLN A 162 -13.88 -17.86 -10.55
C GLN A 162 -13.68 -16.59 -11.36
N LEU A 163 -14.51 -15.58 -11.10
CA LEU A 163 -14.40 -14.26 -11.70
C LEU A 163 -13.35 -13.44 -10.95
N VAL A 164 -12.26 -13.09 -11.63
CA VAL A 164 -11.09 -12.41 -11.06
C VAL A 164 -10.76 -11.18 -11.89
N THR A 165 -10.22 -10.14 -11.25
CA THR A 165 -9.74 -8.95 -11.97
C THR A 165 -8.50 -9.29 -12.79
N HIS A 166 -8.41 -8.87 -14.05
CA HIS A 166 -7.27 -9.19 -14.93
C HIS A 166 -5.91 -8.79 -14.31
N SER A 167 -5.81 -7.64 -13.63
CA SER A 167 -4.59 -7.25 -12.91
C SER A 167 -4.21 -8.21 -11.79
N GLU A 168 -5.20 -8.82 -11.14
CA GLU A 168 -5.05 -9.76 -10.02
C GLU A 168 -4.83 -11.20 -10.48
N MET A 169 -5.23 -11.52 -11.72
CA MET A 169 -5.12 -12.86 -12.29
C MET A 169 -3.68 -13.38 -12.23
N GLU A 170 -2.71 -12.60 -12.72
CA GLU A 170 -1.31 -13.02 -12.73
C GLU A 170 -0.59 -12.72 -11.40
N THR A 171 -0.93 -11.62 -10.73
CA THR A 171 -0.20 -11.16 -9.53
C THR A 171 -0.57 -11.92 -8.26
N SER A 172 -1.84 -12.29 -8.12
CA SER A 172 -2.40 -12.89 -6.90
C SER A 172 -3.03 -14.26 -7.17
N HIS A 173 -3.81 -14.40 -8.24
CA HIS A 173 -4.58 -15.63 -8.47
C HIS A 173 -3.73 -16.79 -9.03
N ARG A 174 -2.76 -16.49 -9.91
CA ARG A 174 -1.74 -17.45 -10.41
C ARG A 174 -0.44 -17.38 -9.62
N ASN A 175 -0.50 -16.88 -8.38
CA ASN A 175 0.65 -16.81 -7.50
C ASN A 175 0.45 -17.74 -6.31
N LEU A 176 1.21 -18.83 -6.26
CA LEU A 176 1.13 -19.83 -5.18
C LEU A 176 1.51 -19.30 -3.80
N GLN A 177 2.18 -18.15 -3.71
CA GLN A 177 2.49 -17.50 -2.43
C GLN A 177 1.34 -16.63 -1.91
N SER A 178 0.37 -16.28 -2.75
CA SER A 178 -0.74 -15.42 -2.37
C SER A 178 -1.86 -16.21 -1.69
N ASP A 179 -2.54 -15.55 -0.74
CA ASP A 179 -3.65 -16.18 -0.04
C ASP A 179 -4.92 -16.35 -0.88
N VAL A 180 -5.01 -15.60 -1.98
CA VAL A 180 -6.14 -15.61 -2.93
C VAL A 180 -5.78 -16.41 -4.20
N CYS A 181 -4.75 -17.24 -4.12
CA CYS A 181 -4.35 -18.13 -5.20
C CYS A 181 -5.51 -19.06 -5.58
N CYS A 182 -5.62 -19.31 -6.89
CA CYS A 182 -6.49 -20.32 -7.48
C CYS A 182 -6.25 -21.69 -6.82
N PRO A 183 -7.31 -22.38 -6.34
CA PRO A 183 -7.18 -23.70 -5.72
C PRO A 183 -6.65 -24.79 -6.66
N ARG A 184 -6.80 -24.60 -7.98
CA ARG A 184 -6.39 -25.57 -9.01
C ARG A 184 -5.11 -25.16 -9.74
N PHE A 185 -4.55 -24.00 -9.41
CA PHE A 185 -3.26 -23.59 -9.97
C PHE A 185 -2.14 -24.39 -9.31
N SER A 186 -1.24 -24.92 -10.13
CA SER A 186 -0.06 -25.63 -9.68
C SER A 186 1.14 -25.20 -10.50
N ALA A 187 2.29 -25.09 -9.86
CA ALA A 187 3.54 -24.69 -10.50
C ALA A 187 4.72 -25.37 -9.81
N ARG A 188 5.85 -25.42 -10.51
CA ARG A 188 7.13 -25.94 -9.99
C ARG A 188 7.85 -24.85 -9.20
N CYS A 189 8.73 -25.25 -8.30
CA CYS A 189 9.58 -24.32 -7.58
C CYS A 189 10.58 -23.65 -8.54
N PRO A 190 10.70 -22.31 -8.58
CA PRO A 190 11.66 -21.61 -9.44
C PRO A 190 13.12 -21.96 -9.13
N HIS A 191 13.43 -22.31 -7.88
CA HIS A 191 14.79 -22.64 -7.43
C HIS A 191 15.13 -24.12 -7.57
N CYS A 192 14.11 -24.98 -7.48
CA CYS A 192 14.23 -26.42 -7.44
C CYS A 192 13.68 -27.07 -8.75
N SER A 193 13.54 -26.31 -9.85
CA SER A 193 12.67 -26.56 -11.02
C SER A 193 12.78 -27.95 -11.68
N GLU A 194 13.97 -28.53 -11.78
CA GLU A 194 14.19 -29.87 -12.36
C GLU A 194 13.88 -31.01 -11.37
N ARG A 195 14.03 -30.76 -10.06
CA ARG A 195 13.81 -31.75 -8.99
C ARG A 195 12.40 -31.69 -8.38
N SER A 196 11.73 -30.55 -8.51
CA SER A 196 10.39 -30.34 -7.93
C SER A 196 9.28 -30.75 -8.90
N THR A 197 8.31 -31.51 -8.41
CA THR A 197 7.03 -31.72 -9.09
C THR A 197 6.17 -30.47 -9.03
N PRO A 198 5.21 -30.28 -9.95
CA PRO A 198 4.19 -29.25 -9.79
C PRO A 198 3.45 -29.44 -8.47
N MET A 199 3.36 -28.38 -7.67
CA MET A 199 2.71 -28.39 -6.36
C MET A 199 1.53 -27.43 -6.35
N ASP A 200 0.51 -27.76 -5.57
CA ASP A 200 -0.56 -26.84 -5.21
C ASP A 200 -0.04 -25.77 -4.23
N ARG A 201 -0.87 -24.79 -3.88
CA ARG A 201 -0.45 -23.70 -2.96
C ARG A 201 0.10 -24.24 -1.64
N ARG A 202 -0.56 -25.23 -1.03
CA ARG A 202 -0.15 -25.78 0.27
C ARG A 202 1.20 -26.45 0.18
N GLY A 203 1.39 -27.34 -0.81
CA GLY A 203 2.66 -27.99 -1.06
C GLY A 203 3.77 -27.01 -1.42
N TYR A 204 3.47 -25.99 -2.21
CA TYR A 204 4.43 -24.99 -2.64
C TYR A 204 4.92 -24.10 -1.48
N VAL A 205 4.03 -23.64 -0.61
CA VAL A 205 4.41 -22.84 0.57
C VAL A 205 5.26 -23.66 1.54
N ALA A 206 4.86 -24.90 1.83
CA ALA A 206 5.63 -25.81 2.68
C ALA A 206 7.02 -26.14 2.06
N HIS A 207 7.06 -26.39 0.74
CA HIS A 207 8.31 -26.61 0.05
C HIS A 207 9.21 -25.36 0.07
N LEU A 208 8.67 -24.16 -0.16
CA LEU A 208 9.47 -22.94 -0.12
C LEU A 208 10.08 -22.68 1.25
N SER A 209 9.42 -23.08 2.34
CA SER A 209 9.98 -22.99 3.68
C SER A 209 11.13 -23.96 3.93
N GLU A 210 11.38 -24.94 3.04
CA GLU A 210 12.40 -25.99 3.19
C GLU A 210 13.31 -26.17 1.96
N CYS A 211 13.04 -25.53 0.81
CA CYS A 211 13.77 -25.78 -0.45
C CYS A 211 15.26 -25.46 -0.27
N PRO A 212 16.15 -26.44 -0.52
CA PRO A 212 17.58 -26.31 -0.29
C PRO A 212 18.25 -25.29 -1.22
N GLU A 213 17.73 -25.13 -2.44
CA GLU A 213 18.25 -24.22 -3.45
C GLU A 213 17.76 -22.77 -3.28
N ARG A 214 16.80 -22.53 -2.38
CA ARG A 214 16.24 -21.20 -2.15
C ARG A 214 17.32 -20.31 -1.51
N PRO A 215 17.63 -19.13 -2.09
CA PRO A 215 18.45 -18.13 -1.42
C PRO A 215 17.74 -17.60 -0.17
N VAL A 216 18.45 -17.62 0.95
CA VAL A 216 17.98 -17.11 2.24
C VAL A 216 18.99 -16.10 2.78
N GLU A 217 18.46 -15.09 3.47
CA GLU A 217 19.29 -14.12 4.18
C GLU A 217 19.99 -14.80 5.36
N CYS A 218 21.25 -14.40 5.59
CA CYS A 218 21.96 -14.80 6.79
C CYS A 218 21.20 -14.35 8.06
N LYS A 219 21.16 -15.19 9.10
CA LYS A 219 20.53 -14.82 10.39
C LYS A 219 21.12 -13.55 11.01
N TYR A 220 22.35 -13.18 10.67
CA TYR A 220 23.02 -11.96 11.10
C TYR A 220 22.77 -10.76 10.16
N SER A 221 21.79 -10.82 9.25
CA SER A 221 21.47 -9.71 8.34
C SER A 221 21.06 -8.43 9.08
N HIS A 222 20.32 -8.59 10.17
CA HIS A 222 19.94 -7.50 11.08
C HIS A 222 21.14 -6.80 11.76
N LEU A 223 22.31 -7.46 11.80
CA LEU A 223 23.56 -6.87 12.31
C LEU A 223 24.42 -6.26 11.20
N GLY A 224 24.09 -6.50 9.93
CA GLY A 224 24.80 -5.94 8.78
C GLY A 224 25.37 -6.97 7.80
N CYS A 225 25.18 -8.27 8.01
CA CYS A 225 25.60 -9.29 7.05
C CYS A 225 24.68 -9.28 5.81
N ARG A 226 25.20 -8.87 4.65
CA ARG A 226 24.41 -8.76 3.40
C ARG A 226 24.41 -10.05 2.55
N ALA A 227 24.85 -11.17 3.10
CA ALA A 227 24.97 -12.42 2.37
C ALA A 227 23.58 -13.03 2.07
N MET A 228 23.33 -13.28 0.78
CA MET A 228 22.21 -14.06 0.28
C MET A 228 22.75 -15.39 -0.23
N VAL A 229 22.56 -16.45 0.55
CA VAL A 229 23.19 -17.76 0.31
C VAL A 229 22.11 -18.80 0.13
N ARG A 230 22.36 -19.82 -0.71
CA ARG A 230 21.45 -20.98 -0.81
C ARG A 230 21.32 -21.62 0.56
N ARG A 231 20.13 -22.10 0.91
CA ARG A 231 19.90 -22.75 2.19
C ARG A 231 20.85 -23.93 2.42
N SER A 232 21.15 -24.72 1.40
CA SER A 232 22.13 -25.81 1.46
C SER A 232 23.55 -25.35 1.82
N ASP A 233 23.93 -24.14 1.41
CA ASP A 233 25.26 -23.56 1.62
C ASP A 233 25.34 -22.70 2.90
N LEU A 234 24.22 -22.53 3.61
CA LEU A 234 24.13 -21.62 4.75
C LEU A 234 25.01 -22.07 5.92
N GLU A 235 25.09 -23.38 6.17
CA GLU A 235 25.94 -23.95 7.21
C GLU A 235 27.44 -23.73 6.90
N ARG A 236 27.81 -23.85 5.62
CA ARG A 236 29.16 -23.53 5.15
C ARG A 236 29.47 -22.04 5.34
N HIS A 237 28.54 -21.15 4.96
CA HIS A 237 28.68 -19.71 5.21
C HIS A 237 28.86 -19.39 6.70
N TYR A 238 28.11 -20.03 7.60
CA TYR A 238 28.27 -19.81 9.05
C TYR A 238 29.64 -20.21 9.57
N ARG A 239 30.22 -21.30 9.04
CA ARG A 239 31.59 -21.71 9.38
C ARG A 239 32.64 -20.75 8.84
N GLU A 240 32.51 -20.33 7.59
CA GLU A 240 33.50 -19.48 6.91
C GLU A 240 33.45 -18.01 7.35
N SER A 241 32.27 -17.53 7.77
CA SER A 241 32.04 -16.13 8.15
C SER A 241 31.87 -15.93 9.67
N VAL A 242 32.30 -16.89 10.50
CA VAL A 242 32.14 -16.83 11.96
C VAL A 242 32.83 -15.59 12.55
N ASP A 243 34.06 -15.28 12.14
CA ASP A 243 34.80 -14.13 12.66
C ASP A 243 34.11 -12.81 12.31
N SER A 244 33.67 -12.66 11.06
CA SER A 244 32.90 -11.49 10.62
C SER A 244 31.58 -11.34 11.38
N HIS A 245 30.87 -12.45 11.64
CA HIS A 245 29.64 -12.41 12.44
C HIS A 245 29.91 -11.99 13.90
N LEU A 246 30.99 -12.45 14.50
CA LEU A 246 31.39 -12.06 15.86
C LEU A 246 31.76 -10.57 15.94
N GLU A 247 32.47 -10.04 14.95
CA GLU A 247 32.77 -8.60 14.86
C GLU A 247 31.51 -7.75 14.72
N LEU A 248 30.55 -8.17 13.89
CA LEU A 248 29.26 -7.48 13.75
C LEU A 248 28.48 -7.48 15.08
N MET A 249 28.48 -8.59 15.81
CA MET A 249 27.87 -8.68 17.15
C MET A 249 28.56 -7.75 18.15
N ASP A 250 29.89 -7.75 18.20
CA ASP A 250 30.67 -6.89 19.11
C ASP A 250 30.46 -5.40 18.80
N SER A 251 30.48 -5.03 17.52
CA SER A 251 30.20 -3.66 17.09
C SER A 251 28.81 -3.19 17.53
N LYS A 252 27.79 -4.06 17.44
CA LYS A 252 26.43 -3.74 17.91
C LYS A 252 26.39 -3.58 19.43
N LEU A 253 27.04 -4.46 20.18
CA LEU A 253 27.12 -4.41 21.64
C LEU A 253 27.81 -3.11 22.13
N LYS A 254 28.93 -2.72 21.51
CA LYS A 254 29.61 -1.45 21.78
C LYS A 254 28.70 -0.25 21.51
N HIS A 255 27.98 -0.25 20.38
CA HIS A 255 27.03 0.82 20.06
C HIS A 255 25.88 0.91 21.06
N THR A 256 25.34 -0.23 21.53
CA THR A 256 24.28 -0.23 22.55
C THR A 256 24.78 0.18 23.93
N ALA A 257 26.01 -0.18 24.29
CA ALA A 257 26.62 0.23 25.56
C ALA A 257 26.89 1.74 25.61
N ILE A 258 27.20 2.36 24.47
CA ILE A 258 27.36 3.82 24.34
C ILE A 258 25.98 4.52 24.34
N ALA A 259 24.96 3.93 23.70
CA ALA A 259 23.61 4.50 23.69
C ALA A 259 22.93 4.52 25.08
N GLN A 260 23.29 3.60 25.98
CA GLN A 260 22.82 3.58 27.37
C GLN A 260 23.59 4.56 28.30
N GLN A 261 24.65 5.21 27.81
CA GLN A 261 25.47 6.17 28.57
C GLN A 261 25.16 7.64 28.22
N SER A 262 23.94 7.97 27.76
CA SER A 262 23.49 9.37 27.72
C SER A 262 22.79 9.72 29.03
N PRO A 263 23.41 10.50 29.95
CA PRO A 263 22.67 11.07 31.07
C PRO A 263 21.93 12.32 30.59
N ALA A 264 20.63 12.32 30.78
CA ALA A 264 19.87 13.56 30.86
C ALA A 264 20.30 14.32 32.12
N ALA A 265 20.32 15.64 32.00
CA ALA A 265 20.25 16.64 33.07
C ALA A 265 21.55 17.08 33.80
N ALA A 266 21.78 18.38 33.64
CA ALA A 266 22.10 19.35 34.69
C ALA A 266 23.53 19.41 35.25
N VAL A 267 24.24 20.44 34.78
CA VAL A 267 25.31 21.16 35.49
C VAL A 267 24.78 21.66 36.85
N PRO A 268 25.58 21.62 37.92
CA PRO A 268 26.01 22.87 38.53
C PRO A 268 27.49 22.93 38.91
N GLN A 269 28.02 24.15 38.88
CA GLN A 269 29.36 24.56 39.30
C GLN A 269 29.50 24.55 40.83
N SER A 270 30.71 24.28 41.36
CA SER A 270 31.56 25.31 42.03
C SER A 270 32.67 24.71 42.92
N SER A 271 33.89 25.23 42.71
CA SER A 271 34.99 25.58 43.63
C SER A 271 35.39 24.64 44.80
N VAL A 272 36.67 24.23 44.86
CA VAL A 272 37.76 24.94 45.58
C VAL A 272 39.13 24.26 45.37
N GLY A 273 40.20 25.07 45.36
CA GLY A 273 41.49 24.72 45.99
C GLY A 273 42.59 24.11 45.11
N ALA A 274 43.59 24.93 44.79
CA ALA A 274 44.88 24.51 44.22
C ALA A 274 45.83 23.94 45.30
N ALA A 275 46.59 22.89 44.97
CA ALA A 275 48.07 22.84 45.07
C ALA A 275 48.64 21.42 44.89
N HIS A 276 49.60 21.32 43.97
CA HIS A 276 50.73 20.39 43.78
C HIS A 276 50.83 19.06 44.57
N SER A 277 51.06 17.94 43.87
CA SER A 277 52.29 17.11 43.92
C SER A 277 52.21 15.88 43.00
N ALA A 278 53.37 15.47 42.47
CA ALA A 278 53.61 14.42 41.47
C ALA A 278 53.44 12.98 42.02
N PRO A 279 53.46 11.93 41.17
CA PRO A 279 52.87 10.62 41.45
C PRO A 279 53.81 9.69 42.22
N THR A 280 53.29 8.96 43.20
CA THR A 280 53.96 7.82 43.83
C THR A 280 53.32 6.51 43.39
N ALA A 281 54.18 5.53 43.13
CA ALA A 281 53.91 4.26 42.49
C ALA A 281 52.79 3.46 43.18
N ALA A 282 51.73 3.16 42.42
CA ALA A 282 50.70 2.22 42.81
C ALA A 282 51.15 0.78 42.57
N ASP A 283 50.92 -0.02 43.59
CA ASP A 283 51.38 -1.38 43.82
C ASP A 283 50.81 -2.37 42.78
N GLY A 284 51.69 -3.09 42.08
CA GLY A 284 51.34 -4.02 40.99
C GLY A 284 50.44 -5.20 41.43
N ARG A 285 50.30 -5.43 42.74
CA ARG A 285 49.36 -6.41 43.31
C ARG A 285 47.89 -6.00 43.15
N GLU A 286 47.58 -4.71 43.24
CA GLU A 286 46.20 -4.21 43.18
C GLU A 286 45.64 -4.30 41.74
N VAL A 287 46.48 -4.01 40.74
CA VAL A 287 46.13 -4.15 39.32
C VAL A 287 45.92 -5.63 38.94
N ALA A 288 46.71 -6.54 39.50
CA ALA A 288 46.54 -7.98 39.27
C ALA A 288 45.24 -8.52 39.87
N ASP A 289 44.84 -8.04 41.06
CA ASP A 289 43.58 -8.40 41.71
C ASP A 289 42.37 -7.83 40.98
N VAL A 290 42.45 -6.58 40.52
CA VAL A 290 41.41 -5.97 39.68
C VAL A 290 41.27 -6.75 38.36
N LYS A 291 42.38 -7.11 37.71
CA LYS A 291 42.36 -7.93 36.48
C LYS A 291 41.73 -9.30 36.70
N ARG A 292 41.99 -9.94 37.84
CA ARG A 292 41.37 -11.23 38.21
C ARG A 292 39.87 -11.10 38.46
N ARG A 293 39.45 -10.02 39.14
CA ARG A 293 38.02 -9.72 39.38
C ARG A 293 37.28 -9.40 38.08
N VAL A 294 37.87 -8.61 37.19
CA VAL A 294 37.33 -8.31 35.86
C VAL A 294 37.23 -9.58 35.01
N GLY A 295 38.24 -10.45 35.04
CA GLY A 295 38.18 -11.76 34.37
C GLY A 295 37.06 -12.65 34.90
N SER A 296 36.87 -12.70 36.22
CA SER A 296 35.77 -13.45 36.84
C SER A 296 34.39 -12.91 36.45
N VAL A 297 34.21 -11.59 36.46
CA VAL A 297 32.96 -10.93 36.05
C VAL A 297 32.70 -11.17 34.56
N PHE A 298 33.73 -11.15 33.72
CA PHE A 298 33.62 -11.44 32.29
C PHE A 298 33.20 -12.90 32.02
N GLU A 299 33.71 -13.85 32.80
CA GLU A 299 33.33 -15.25 32.69
C GLU A 299 31.89 -15.50 33.18
N GLN A 300 31.48 -14.80 34.24
CA GLN A 300 30.08 -14.79 34.69
C GLN A 300 29.16 -14.18 33.64
N PHE A 301 29.59 -13.08 32.98
CA PHE A 301 28.84 -12.45 31.91
C PHE A 301 28.69 -13.36 30.69
N LYS A 302 29.74 -14.08 30.27
CA LYS A 302 29.67 -15.09 29.20
C LYS A 302 28.68 -16.20 29.52
N LYS A 303 28.74 -16.75 30.74
CA LYS A 303 27.77 -17.78 31.19
C LYS A 303 26.34 -17.24 31.18
N LEU A 304 26.15 -16.01 31.64
CA LEU A 304 24.85 -15.35 31.61
C LEU A 304 24.37 -15.11 30.18
N GLN A 305 25.26 -14.74 29.26
CA GLN A 305 24.95 -14.51 27.85
C GLN A 305 24.52 -15.80 27.14
N VAL A 306 25.18 -16.94 27.41
CA VAL A 306 24.77 -18.26 26.90
C VAL A 306 23.41 -18.66 27.49
N ASN A 307 23.18 -18.42 28.77
CA ASN A 307 21.90 -18.72 29.41
C ASN A 307 20.76 -17.84 28.87
N VAL A 308 21.02 -16.55 28.61
CA VAL A 308 20.05 -15.63 28.00
C VAL A 308 19.76 -16.03 26.56
N ALA A 309 20.77 -16.45 25.79
CA ALA A 309 20.58 -16.94 24.43
C ALA A 309 19.77 -18.25 24.41
N ASN A 310 20.06 -19.18 25.33
CA ASN A 310 19.30 -20.41 25.49
C ASN A 310 17.85 -20.13 25.94
N TRP A 311 17.66 -19.20 26.89
CA TRP A 311 16.33 -18.78 27.34
C TRP A 311 15.55 -18.12 26.21
N ALA A 312 16.16 -17.21 25.44
CA ALA A 312 15.53 -16.58 24.29
C ALA A 312 15.14 -17.59 23.22
N HIS A 313 15.99 -18.60 22.95
CA HIS A 313 15.67 -19.68 22.03
C HIS A 313 14.46 -20.50 22.51
N SER A 314 14.45 -20.92 23.78
CA SER A 314 13.32 -21.65 24.37
C SER A 314 12.03 -20.82 24.40
N THR A 315 12.11 -19.50 24.64
CA THR A 315 10.95 -18.59 24.57
C THR A 315 10.39 -18.51 23.16
N MET A 316 11.25 -18.38 22.13
CA MET A 316 10.82 -18.36 20.74
C MET A 316 10.17 -19.68 20.30
N GLU A 317 10.71 -20.82 20.74
CA GLU A 317 10.09 -22.13 20.48
C GLU A 317 8.70 -22.25 21.13
N LEU A 318 8.54 -21.71 22.34
CA LEU A 318 7.26 -21.66 23.06
C LEU A 318 6.24 -20.75 22.38
N GLU A 319 6.66 -19.60 21.85
CA GLU A 319 5.80 -18.69 21.09
C GLU A 319 5.36 -19.32 19.76
N GLN A 320 6.29 -19.94 19.03
CA GLN A 320 5.96 -20.67 17.79
C GLN A 320 5.02 -21.85 18.04
N LEU A 321 5.21 -22.58 19.15
CA LEU A 321 4.28 -23.62 19.57
C LEU A 321 2.91 -23.01 19.90
N ALA A 322 2.87 -21.91 20.66
CA ALA A 322 1.64 -21.25 21.06
C ALA A 322 0.85 -20.72 19.84
N ASP A 323 1.51 -20.17 18.82
CA ASP A 323 0.85 -19.71 17.60
C ASP A 323 0.18 -20.85 16.82
N ARG A 324 0.75 -22.06 16.84
CA ARG A 324 0.10 -23.26 16.26
C ARG A 324 -1.20 -23.64 16.99
N PHE A 325 -1.36 -23.22 18.24
CA PHE A 325 -2.55 -23.43 19.07
C PHE A 325 -3.41 -22.17 19.21
N GLY A 326 -3.24 -21.16 18.35
CA GLY A 326 -4.05 -19.94 18.34
C GLY A 326 -3.66 -18.90 19.40
N GLY A 327 -2.42 -18.97 19.89
CA GLY A 327 -1.80 -18.03 20.82
C GLY A 327 -1.67 -18.56 22.26
N VAL A 328 -0.84 -17.88 23.05
CA VAL A 328 -0.47 -18.28 24.43
C VAL A 328 -1.69 -18.39 25.36
N SER A 329 -2.71 -17.56 25.16
CA SER A 329 -3.96 -17.57 25.93
C SER A 329 -4.83 -18.81 25.66
N GLN A 330 -4.90 -19.28 24.41
CA GLN A 330 -5.60 -20.52 24.07
C GLN A 330 -4.82 -21.75 24.55
N LEU A 331 -3.49 -21.77 24.37
CA LEU A 331 -2.63 -22.83 24.89
C LEU A 331 -2.75 -22.96 26.42
N ARG A 332 -2.78 -21.85 27.15
CA ARG A 332 -2.97 -21.83 28.61
C ARG A 332 -4.31 -22.45 29.01
N THR A 333 -5.39 -22.09 28.33
CA THR A 333 -6.73 -22.65 28.58
C THR A 333 -6.77 -24.16 28.33
N LEU A 334 -6.13 -24.64 27.25
CA LEU A 334 -6.03 -26.08 26.95
C LEU A 334 -5.22 -26.84 27.99
N LEU A 335 -4.09 -26.29 28.44
CA LEU A 335 -3.26 -26.90 29.49
C LEU A 335 -4.00 -26.98 30.81
N SER A 336 -4.73 -25.92 31.19
CA SER A 336 -5.59 -25.95 32.40
C SER A 336 -6.70 -27.00 32.28
N GLY A 337 -7.33 -27.13 31.11
CA GLY A 337 -8.33 -28.17 30.88
C GLY A 337 -7.77 -29.60 30.89
N LEU A 338 -6.52 -29.79 30.43
CA LEU A 338 -5.83 -31.08 30.52
C LEU A 338 -5.42 -31.41 31.95
N ASP A 339 -4.96 -30.43 32.73
CA ASP A 339 -4.65 -30.61 34.15
C ASP A 339 -5.90 -31.02 34.95
N GLU A 340 -7.03 -30.36 34.71
CA GLU A 340 -8.30 -30.67 35.36
C GLU A 340 -8.82 -32.08 34.99
N ARG A 341 -8.66 -32.49 33.73
CA ARG A 341 -8.96 -33.87 33.30
C ARG A 341 -8.01 -34.89 33.92
N THR A 342 -6.73 -34.55 34.06
CA THR A 342 -5.73 -35.44 34.69
C THR A 342 -6.10 -35.69 36.15
N ARG A 343 -6.41 -34.63 36.89
CA ARG A 343 -6.92 -34.73 38.28
C ARG A 343 -8.22 -35.53 38.37
N SER A 344 -9.13 -35.35 37.40
CA SER A 344 -10.37 -36.12 37.34
C SER A 344 -10.11 -37.62 37.12
N VAL A 345 -9.14 -37.97 36.28
CA VAL A 345 -8.72 -39.36 36.05
C VAL A 345 -8.08 -39.95 37.30
N GLU A 346 -7.20 -39.21 37.98
CA GLU A 346 -6.60 -39.64 39.25
C GLU A 346 -7.66 -39.88 40.33
N GLN A 347 -8.67 -39.01 40.42
CA GLN A 347 -9.77 -39.16 41.37
C GLN A 347 -10.64 -40.40 41.05
N LEU A 348 -10.93 -40.64 39.77
CA LEU A 348 -11.64 -41.84 39.34
C LEU A 348 -10.83 -43.11 39.61
N GLN A 349 -9.51 -43.08 39.39
CA GLN A 349 -8.62 -44.20 39.74
C GLN A 349 -8.69 -44.51 41.24
N GLN A 350 -8.66 -43.50 42.10
CA GLN A 350 -8.81 -43.69 43.55
C GLN A 350 -10.17 -44.28 43.92
N GLN A 351 -11.26 -43.82 43.31
CA GLN A 351 -12.60 -44.38 43.55
C GLN A 351 -12.70 -45.85 43.12
N VAL A 352 -12.16 -46.20 41.95
CA VAL A 352 -12.13 -47.59 41.48
C VAL A 352 -11.35 -48.46 42.45
N GLN A 353 -10.21 -47.97 42.95
CA GLN A 353 -9.38 -48.71 43.90
C GLN A 353 -10.11 -48.93 45.26
N GLN A 354 -10.85 -47.93 45.73
CA GLN A 354 -11.68 -48.07 46.95
C GLN A 354 -12.82 -49.08 46.76
N LEU A 355 -13.52 -49.04 45.63
CA LEU A 355 -14.58 -50.00 45.31
C LEU A 355 -14.03 -51.43 45.20
N GLN A 356 -12.85 -51.61 44.60
CA GLN A 356 -12.17 -52.91 44.56
C GLN A 356 -11.88 -53.45 45.96
N GLN A 357 -11.41 -52.60 46.88
CA GLN A 357 -11.21 -53.01 48.28
C GLN A 357 -12.52 -53.37 48.98
N GLN A 358 -13.60 -52.61 48.76
CA GLN A 358 -14.92 -52.93 49.33
C GLN A 358 -15.46 -54.26 48.81
N VAL A 359 -15.36 -54.52 47.50
CA VAL A 359 -15.75 -55.81 46.91
C VAL A 359 -14.92 -56.94 47.51
N GLN A 360 -13.60 -56.74 47.68
CA GLN A 360 -12.73 -57.73 48.28
C GLN A 360 -13.08 -58.01 49.74
N GLN A 361 -13.47 -57.01 50.52
CA GLN A 361 -13.95 -57.17 51.91
C GLN A 361 -15.29 -57.93 51.97
N LEU A 362 -16.22 -57.67 51.05
CA LEU A 362 -17.50 -58.38 50.96
C LEU A 362 -17.34 -59.83 50.50
N GLN A 363 -16.28 -60.15 49.76
CA GLN A 363 -15.92 -61.49 49.32
C GLN A 363 -15.11 -62.30 50.36
N GLN A 364 -14.70 -61.69 51.48
CA GLN A 364 -14.07 -62.46 52.56
C GLN A 364 -15.11 -63.34 53.24
N PRO A 365 -14.82 -64.64 53.45
CA PRO A 365 -15.73 -65.55 54.13
C PRO A 365 -15.97 -65.05 55.56
N ARG A 366 -17.24 -64.77 55.90
CA ARG A 366 -17.63 -64.52 57.29
C ARG A 366 -17.40 -65.81 58.08
N ALA A 367 -16.45 -65.75 59.01
CA ALA A 367 -16.16 -66.83 59.95
C ALA A 367 -17.33 -67.09 60.90
#